data_AF-A0A4Q3V3D3-F1
#
_entry.id   AF-A0A4Q3V3D3-F1
#
_cell.length_a   1.000
_cell.length_b   1.000
_cell.length_c   1.000
_cell.angle_alpha   90.00
_cell.angle_beta   90.00
_cell.angle_gamma   90.00
#
_symmetry.space_group_name_H-M   'P 1'
#
loop_
_entity.id
_entity.type
_entity.pdbx_description
1 polymer ?
#
loop_
_entity_poly.entity_id
_entity_poly.type
_entity_poly.pdbx_seq_one_letter_code
_entity_poly.pdbx_strand_id
1 'polypeptide(L)' 'MNLLWKREKNQYQVIQTILQPKSNSIYLRMNATNGHTFGFEYSGDNKTWFKLNDKLEGKFLPPWDRGVRVSLTVGGIENA' A
#
# COMPACT_ATOMS: atom_id res chain seq x y z
N MET A 1 11.34 -1.91 -8.01
CA MET A 1 10.66 -0.77 -7.37
C MET A 1 9.92 -1.30 -6.15
N ASN A 2 10.10 -0.72 -4.97
CA ASN A 2 9.39 -1.14 -3.76
C ASN A 2 7.95 -0.61 -3.86
N LEU A 3 6.95 -1.48 -3.93
CA LEU A 3 5.56 -1.05 -4.11
C LEU A 3 4.77 -1.05 -2.81
N LEU A 4 5.09 -1.97 -1.88
CA LEU A 4 4.47 -2.01 -0.57
C LEU A 4 5.53 -1.97 0.52
N TRP A 5 5.38 -1.01 1.42
CA TRP A 5 6.20 -0.86 2.61
C TRP A 5 5.32 -0.55 3.80
N LYS A 6 5.86 -0.79 4.99
CA LYS A 6 5.20 -0.59 6.27
C LYS A 6 6.13 0.21 7.16
N ARG A 7 5.57 1.14 7.94
CA ARG A 7 6.32 1.89 8.94
C ARG A 7 5.65 1.77 10.31
N GLU A 8 6.40 1.29 11.30
CA GLU A 8 5.95 1.15 12.69
C GLU A 8 7.07 1.59 13.62
N LYS A 9 6.78 2.39 14.66
CA LYS A 9 7.78 2.86 15.63
C LYS A 9 9.04 3.43 14.97
N ASN A 10 8.86 4.23 13.91
CA ASN A 10 9.93 4.76 13.05
C ASN A 10 10.75 3.73 12.26
N GLN A 11 10.46 2.44 12.38
CA GLN A 11 11.09 1.39 11.59
C GLN A 11 10.40 1.26 10.24
N TYR A 12 11.20 1.32 9.17
CA TYR A 12 10.75 1.12 7.80
C TYR A 12 11.02 -0.32 7.38
N GLN A 13 10.00 -0.98 6.83
CA GLN A 13 10.08 -2.35 6.33
C GLN A 13 9.51 -2.43 4.91
N VAL A 14 10.29 -2.96 3.97
CA VAL A 14 9.77 -3.34 2.65
C VAL A 14 9.00 -4.65 2.80
N ILE A 15 7.75 -4.66 2.35
CA ILE A 15 6.90 -5.85 2.38
C ILE A 15 6.93 -6.54 1.02
N GLN A 16 6.76 -5.77 -0.06
CA GLN A 16 6.73 -6.33 -1.42
C GLN A 16 7.40 -5.39 -2.42
N THR A 17 8.26 -5.99 -3.25
CA THR A 17 8.87 -5.38 -4.43
C THR A 17 8.22 -5.99 -5.66
N ILE A 18 7.88 -5.18 -6.65
CA ILE A 18 7.43 -5.66 -7.95
C ILE A 18 8.24 -5.04 -9.08
N LEU A 19 8.16 -5.68 -10.24
CA LEU A 19 8.52 -5.06 -11.50
C LEU A 19 7.52 -3.94 -11.81
N GLN A 20 8.01 -2.85 -12.39
CA GLN A 20 7.17 -1.70 -12.72
C GLN A 20 6.02 -2.14 -13.64
N PRO A 21 4.76 -1.85 -13.29
CA PRO A 21 3.63 -2.13 -14.17
C PRO A 21 3.83 -1.38 -15.49
N LYS A 22 3.83 -2.10 -16.62
CA LYS A 22 3.86 -1.48 -17.95
C LYS A 22 2.46 -0.98 -18.31
N SER A 23 2.03 0.12 -17.71
CA SER A 23 0.75 0.76 -18.00
C SER A 23 0.85 2.28 -17.84
N ASN A 24 0.02 3.00 -18.59
CA ASN A 24 -0.12 4.46 -18.48
C ASN A 24 -0.87 4.88 -17.20
N SER A 25 -1.62 3.95 -16.61
CA SER A 25 -2.38 4.18 -15.38
C SER A 25 -2.05 3.09 -14.37
N ILE A 26 -2.07 3.45 -13.09
CA ILE A 26 -2.00 2.49 -11.99
C ILE A 26 -3.23 2.68 -11.10
N TYR A 27 -3.90 1.58 -10.83
CA TYR A 27 -5.01 1.51 -9.90
C TYR A 27 -4.52 0.85 -8.63
N LEU A 28 -4.79 1.47 -7.48
CA LEU A 28 -4.41 0.99 -6.17
C LEU A 28 -5.67 0.70 -5.37
N ARG A 29 -5.67 -0.41 -4.62
CA ARG A 29 -6.79 -0.79 -3.76
C ARG A 29 -6.27 -1.26 -2.41
N MET A 30 -6.96 -0.83 -1.36
CA MET A 30 -6.78 -1.31 0.00
C MET A 30 -8.09 -1.91 0.50
N ASN A 31 -8.02 -3.14 1.01
CA ASN A 31 -9.11 -3.80 1.71
C ASN A 31 -8.81 -3.71 3.22
N ALA A 32 -9.52 -2.82 3.93
CA ALA A 32 -9.43 -2.70 5.38
C ALA A 32 -10.52 -3.55 6.05
N THR A 33 -10.12 -4.45 6.93
CA THR A 33 -11.02 -5.34 7.68
C THR A 33 -10.72 -5.27 9.17
N ASN A 34 -11.75 -5.44 10.00
CA ASN A 34 -11.66 -5.40 11.47
C ASN A 34 -11.04 -4.11 12.06
N GLY A 35 -10.90 -3.05 11.26
CA GLY A 35 -10.23 -1.80 11.63
C GLY A 35 -8.72 -1.89 11.84
N HIS A 36 -8.07 -3.02 11.54
CA HIS A 36 -6.62 -3.19 11.77
C HIS A 36 -5.93 -4.19 10.84
N THR A 37 -6.67 -4.88 9.97
CA THR A 37 -6.11 -5.85 9.03
C THR A 37 -6.24 -5.28 7.62
N PHE A 38 -5.13 -5.20 6.90
CA PHE A 38 -5.05 -4.54 5.59
C PHE A 38 -4.52 -5.48 4.51
N GLY A 39 -5.26 -5.59 3.40
CA GLY A 39 -4.79 -6.20 2.15
C GLY A 39 -4.60 -5.13 1.08
N PHE A 40 -3.54 -5.22 0.30
CA PHE A 40 -3.21 -4.27 -0.77
C PHE A 40 -3.14 -4.99 -2.12
N GLU A 41 -3.70 -4.36 -3.14
CA GLU A 41 -3.74 -4.87 -4.50
C GLU A 41 -3.49 -3.72 -5.48
N TYR A 42 -2.96 -4.06 -6.66
CA TYR A 42 -2.82 -3.10 -7.75
C TYR A 42 -3.31 -3.67 -9.07
N SER A 43 -3.61 -2.79 -10.01
CA SER A 43 -3.97 -3.14 -11.38
C SER A 43 -3.43 -2.11 -12.37
N GLY A 44 -3.07 -2.57 -13.56
CA GLY A 44 -2.70 -1.69 -14.68
C GLY A 44 -3.91 -1.29 -15.55
N ASP A 45 -5.03 -2.00 -15.44
CA ASP A 45 -6.18 -1.88 -16.34
C ASP A 45 -7.54 -1.81 -15.61
N ASN A 46 -7.52 -1.78 -14.27
CA ASN A 46 -8.70 -1.84 -13.38
C ASN A 46 -9.53 -3.13 -13.47
N LYS A 47 -9.04 -4.16 -14.18
CA LYS A 47 -9.75 -5.42 -14.40
C LYS A 47 -9.00 -6.59 -13.79
N THR A 48 -7.71 -6.72 -14.10
CA THR A 48 -6.84 -7.75 -13.53
C THR A 48 -6.11 -7.18 -12.33
N TRP A 49 -6.40 -7.75 -11.15
CA TRP A 49 -5.84 -7.32 -9.88
C TRP A 49 -4.78 -8.28 -9.39
N PHE A 50 -3.64 -7.73 -8.99
CA PHE A 50 -2.51 -8.46 -8.43
C PHE A 50 -2.39 -8.13 -6.95
N LYS A 51 -2.41 -9.16 -6.10
CA LYS A 51 -2.21 -9.01 -4.66
C LYS A 51 -0.77 -8.66 -4.34
N LEU A 52 -0.57 -7.71 -3.43
CA LEU A 52 0.73 -7.35 -2.88
C LEU A 52 1.00 -8.04 -1.55
N ASN A 53 -0.06 -8.41 -0.84
CA ASN A 53 -0.01 -9.17 0.40
C ASN A 53 -1.36 -9.84 0.67
N ASP A 54 -1.39 -10.85 1.54
CA ASP A 54 -2.65 -11.40 2.03
C ASP A 54 -3.25 -10.53 3.14
N LYS A 55 -2.51 -10.35 4.25
CA LYS A 55 -2.93 -9.54 5.40
C LYS A 55 -1.73 -8.89 6.07
N LEU A 56 -1.83 -7.59 6.35
CA LEU A 56 -0.90 -6.85 7.19
C LEU A 56 -1.62 -6.36 8.45
N GLU A 57 -1.02 -6.60 9.60
CA GLU A 57 -1.54 -6.16 10.90
C GLU A 57 -1.11 -4.72 11.20
N GLY A 58 -2.06 -3.91 11.65
CA GLY A 58 -1.89 -2.53 12.14
C GLY A 58 -2.26 -2.35 13.62
N LYS A 59 -2.32 -3.44 14.41
CA LYS A 59 -2.64 -3.40 15.85
C LYS A 59 -1.62 -2.65 16.71
N PHE A 60 -0.48 -2.24 16.14
CA PHE A 60 0.53 -1.46 16.86
C PHE A 60 -0.02 -0.12 17.38
N LEU A 61 -1.04 0.43 16.71
CA LEU A 61 -1.74 1.62 17.16
C LEU A 61 -2.73 1.28 18.29
N PRO A 62 -2.85 2.14 19.31
CA PRO A 62 -3.87 1.97 20.33
C PRO A 62 -5.28 2.05 19.70
N PRO A 63 -6.30 1.39 20.27
CA PRO A 63 -7.62 1.29 19.64
C PRO A 63 -8.24 2.63 19.21
N TRP A 64 -8.02 3.70 19.97
CA TRP A 64 -8.54 5.04 19.69
C TRP A 64 -7.85 5.76 18.51
N ASP A 65 -6.72 5.24 18.01
CA ASP A 65 -5.99 5.80 16.87
C ASP A 65 -5.96 4.85 15.66
N ARG A 66 -6.82 3.82 15.63
CA ARG A 66 -6.95 2.89 14.49
C ARG A 66 -7.85 3.41 13.37
N GLY A 67 -8.17 4.71 13.36
CA GLY A 67 -8.93 5.33 12.28
C GLY A 67 -8.18 5.17 10.96
N VAL A 68 -8.77 4.46 9.99
CA VAL A 68 -8.16 4.23 8.69
C VAL A 68 -8.14 5.53 7.89
N ARG A 69 -6.95 5.94 7.44
CA ARG A 69 -6.72 7.13 6.61
C ARG A 69 -5.98 6.72 5.34
N VAL A 70 -6.39 7.27 4.20
CA VAL A 70 -5.77 7.02 2.90
C VAL A 70 -5.45 8.37 2.25
N SER A 71 -4.27 8.48 1.66
CA SER A 71 -3.88 9.63 0.85
C SER A 71 -3.07 9.17 -0.36
N LEU A 72 -3.04 10.00 -1.40
CA LEU A 72 -2.19 9.83 -2.56
C LEU A 72 -1.15 10.96 -2.55
N THR A 73 0.11 10.60 -2.72
CA THR A 73 1.22 11.56 -2.85
C THR A 73 2.03 11.22 -4.09
N VAL A 74 2.58 12.24 -4.73
CA VAL A 74 3.47 12.11 -5.88
C VAL A 74 4.76 12.84 -5.54
N GLY A 75 5.89 12.19 -5.80
CA GLY A 75 7.23 12.75 -5.64
C GLY A 75 8.09 12.32 -6.81
N GLY A 76 8.95 13.24 -7.27
CA GLY A 76 9.87 13.01 -8.37
C GLY A 76 11.07 13.94 -8.24
N ILE A 77 12.11 13.66 -9.01
CA ILE A 77 13.23 14.60 -9.18
C ILE A 77 12.74 15.68 -10.15
N GLU A 78 12.99 16.94 -9.82
CA GLU A 78 12.65 18.05 -10.71
C GLU A 78 13.40 17.89 -12.04
N ASN A 79 12.69 17.95 -13.17
CA ASN A 79 13.21 17.81 -14.54
C ASN A 79 13.82 16.44 -14.93
N ALA A 80 13.40 15.35 -14.29
CA ALA A 80 13.75 13.98 -14.74
C ALA A 80 12.90 13.48 -15.90
#